data_AF-A0A7W5ERH6-F1
#
_entry.id   AF-A0A7W5ERH6-F1
#
_cell.length_a   1.000
_cell.length_b   1.000
_cell.length_c   1.000
_cell.angle_alpha   90.00
_cell.angle_beta   90.00
_cell.angle_gamma   90.00
#
_symmetry.space_group_name_H-M   'P 1'
#
loop_
_entity.id
_entity.type
_entity.pdbx_description
1 polymer ?
#
loop_
_entity_poly.entity_id
_entity_poly.type
_entity_poly.pdbx_seq_one_letter_code
_entity_poly.pdbx_strand_id
1 'polypeptide(L)'
;MSHEGFEALNARAREEGNKVFANPRNAAAGSLRQLDPRITADRPLEFSAYQLVSRGDASPANIGANTHSKQMAQLSQWGFRVSNELQVVKGTEEVIDYCRRLNEKRDGLGYDIDGAVIKVDDLRLQRELGFVARAPRWAIAFKFPAQEQTTRLNDVEFQVGRTGAITPVARLEPVSVAGVTVSNATLHNADEIARLGVMIGDTVAIRRAGDVIPQVVRVQEEERPDDARAIVFPERCPVCDSQIERLEGEVVARCSGGLYCAAQRKEALKHFAGRRALDIDGLGEKLIDALVERDWVKTPADLFGLEAERLAELPRMGQKSSQNLVVALDEAKATTLARFVFALGIREVGEATAANLARHFGTLEALMAADREALEAVEDVGPIVAAHVHTFFRQPHNRETIQALRDAGLHWEEAEVESGPTPLEGQTWVLTGTMESMTRDEGKARLQALGAKVAGSVSKKTACLVAGEAAGSKLTRAEQLGVEVIDEATFLERLADWEKGDRDHG
;
A
#
# COMPACT_ATOMS: atom_id res chain seq x y z
N MET A 1 -3.57 -0.15 -27.58
CA MET A 1 -4.14 0.57 -28.74
C MET A 1 -2.97 1.26 -29.40
N SER A 2 -2.79 1.06 -30.71
CA SER A 2 -1.72 1.72 -31.48
C SER A 2 -1.99 3.23 -31.60
N HIS A 3 -0.96 4.01 -31.94
CA HIS A 3 -1.08 5.44 -32.21
C HIS A 3 -2.07 5.71 -33.35
N GLU A 4 -2.00 4.96 -34.44
CA GLU A 4 -2.93 5.07 -35.57
C GLU A 4 -4.37 4.76 -35.13
N GLY A 5 -4.58 3.67 -34.38
CA GLY A 5 -5.90 3.30 -33.89
C GLY A 5 -6.48 4.33 -32.92
N PHE A 6 -5.63 4.95 -32.11
CA PHE A 6 -6.02 6.04 -31.20
C PHE A 6 -6.41 7.31 -31.95
N GLU A 7 -5.62 7.74 -32.93
CA GLU A 7 -5.93 8.94 -33.72
C GLU A 7 -7.19 8.76 -34.57
N ALA A 8 -7.36 7.60 -35.20
CA ALA A 8 -8.59 7.27 -35.93
C ALA A 8 -9.83 7.30 -35.02
N LEU A 9 -9.69 6.82 -33.78
CA LEU A 9 -10.76 6.84 -32.81
C LEU A 9 -11.12 8.25 -32.36
N ASN A 10 -10.12 9.09 -32.09
CA ASN A 10 -10.33 10.47 -31.70
C ASN A 10 -10.84 11.32 -32.87
N ALA A 11 -10.42 11.08 -34.11
CA ALA A 11 -10.94 11.74 -35.30
C ALA A 11 -12.45 11.49 -35.44
N ARG A 12 -12.88 10.22 -35.36
CA ARG A 12 -14.31 9.85 -35.37
C ARG A 12 -15.08 10.50 -34.23
N ALA A 13 -14.52 10.51 -33.02
CA ALA A 13 -15.15 11.16 -31.89
C ALA A 13 -15.33 12.68 -32.11
N ARG A 14 -14.35 13.37 -32.71
CA ARG A 14 -14.46 14.79 -33.06
C ARG A 14 -15.56 15.04 -34.10
N GLU A 15 -15.64 14.20 -35.13
CA GLU A 15 -16.68 14.30 -36.18
C GLU A 15 -18.09 14.10 -35.62
N GLU A 16 -18.25 13.18 -34.67
CA GLU A 16 -19.54 12.89 -34.02
C GLU A 16 -19.89 13.86 -32.87
N GLY A 17 -19.01 14.83 -32.55
CA GLY A 17 -19.18 15.71 -31.39
C GLY A 17 -19.04 15.00 -30.03
N ASN A 18 -18.45 13.82 -30.02
CA ASN A 18 -18.21 13.00 -28.85
C ASN A 18 -16.92 13.41 -28.12
N LYS A 19 -16.83 13.05 -26.83
CA LYS A 19 -15.64 13.31 -26.02
C LYS A 19 -14.45 12.49 -26.52
N VAL A 20 -13.33 13.15 -26.77
CA VAL A 20 -12.05 12.53 -27.15
C VAL A 20 -11.33 11.94 -25.94
N PHE A 21 -10.49 10.94 -26.19
CA PHE A 21 -9.59 10.38 -25.18
C PHE A 21 -8.27 11.14 -25.14
N ALA A 22 -7.73 11.32 -23.94
CA ALA A 22 -6.48 12.04 -23.71
C ALA A 22 -5.23 11.29 -24.20
N ASN A 23 -5.21 9.96 -24.06
CA ASN A 23 -4.07 9.14 -24.47
C ASN A 23 -4.51 7.70 -24.81
N PRO A 24 -3.66 6.92 -25.51
CA PRO A 24 -3.92 5.52 -25.87
C PRO A 24 -4.27 4.61 -24.68
N ARG A 25 -3.68 4.84 -23.50
CA ARG A 25 -3.96 4.07 -22.27
C ARG A 25 -5.41 4.23 -21.82
N ASN A 26 -5.88 5.46 -21.73
CA ASN A 26 -7.25 5.80 -21.34
C ASN A 26 -8.25 5.36 -22.42
N ALA A 27 -7.89 5.52 -23.69
CA ALA A 27 -8.69 5.05 -24.81
C ALA A 27 -8.89 3.52 -24.77
N ALA A 28 -7.82 2.75 -24.52
CA ALA A 28 -7.90 1.30 -24.40
C ALA A 28 -8.78 0.87 -23.21
N ALA A 29 -8.60 1.48 -22.04
CA ALA A 29 -9.39 1.17 -20.84
C ALA A 29 -10.88 1.49 -21.03
N GLY A 30 -11.19 2.67 -21.59
CA GLY A 30 -12.57 3.06 -21.90
C GLY A 30 -13.21 2.21 -22.98
N SER A 31 -12.43 1.80 -23.98
CA SER A 31 -12.87 0.91 -25.06
C SER A 31 -13.19 -0.50 -24.57
N LEU A 32 -12.43 -1.03 -23.60
CA LEU A 32 -12.64 -2.39 -23.07
C LEU A 32 -13.81 -2.46 -22.07
N ARG A 33 -14.05 -1.39 -21.30
CA ARG A 33 -15.04 -1.34 -20.21
C ARG A 33 -16.41 -0.86 -20.70
N GLN A 34 -16.90 -1.44 -21.79
CA GLN A 34 -18.22 -1.15 -22.35
C GLN A 34 -19.24 -2.19 -21.86
N LEU A 35 -20.46 -1.76 -21.54
CA LEU A 35 -21.57 -2.68 -21.24
C LEU A 35 -21.99 -3.47 -22.47
N ASP A 36 -21.97 -2.82 -23.64
CA ASP A 36 -22.24 -3.47 -24.92
C ASP A 36 -20.92 -3.87 -25.61
N PRO A 37 -20.63 -5.17 -25.75
CA PRO A 37 -19.39 -5.64 -26.35
C PRO A 37 -19.25 -5.25 -27.84
N ARG A 38 -20.35 -4.90 -28.52
CA ARG A 38 -20.30 -4.42 -29.91
C ARG A 38 -19.54 -3.10 -30.03
N ILE A 39 -19.66 -2.24 -29.02
CA ILE A 39 -18.90 -0.99 -28.97
C ILE A 39 -17.40 -1.28 -28.89
N THR A 40 -17.00 -2.29 -28.11
CA THR A 40 -15.60 -2.73 -28.00
C THR A 40 -15.09 -3.32 -29.32
N ALA A 41 -15.93 -4.09 -30.03
CA ALA A 41 -15.58 -4.71 -31.30
C ALA A 41 -15.20 -3.69 -32.39
N ASP A 42 -15.78 -2.49 -32.35
CA ASP A 42 -15.48 -1.40 -33.29
C ASP A 42 -14.20 -0.60 -32.93
N ARG A 43 -13.50 -0.97 -31.85
CA ARG A 43 -12.30 -0.28 -31.36
C ARG A 43 -11.05 -1.06 -31.83
N PRO A 44 -9.99 -0.38 -32.30
CA PRO A 44 -8.75 -1.02 -32.74
C PRO A 44 -7.89 -1.43 -31.54
N LEU A 45 -8.41 -2.35 -30.73
CA LEU A 45 -7.72 -2.92 -29.58
C LEU A 45 -6.80 -4.04 -30.02
N GLU A 46 -5.59 -4.03 -29.48
CA GLU A 46 -4.62 -5.10 -29.64
C GLU A 46 -4.17 -5.58 -28.27
N PHE A 47 -3.85 -6.87 -28.18
CA PHE A 47 -3.35 -7.52 -26.98
C PHE A 47 -1.96 -8.10 -27.24
N SER A 48 -1.05 -7.92 -26.28
CA SER A 48 0.27 -8.54 -26.26
C SER A 48 0.43 -9.29 -24.95
N ALA A 49 0.66 -10.60 -25.03
CA ALA A 49 0.87 -11.44 -23.87
C ALA A 49 2.25 -11.16 -23.26
N TYR A 50 2.36 -11.26 -21.93
CA TYR A 50 3.59 -10.99 -21.20
C TYR A 50 3.90 -11.99 -20.08
N GLN A 51 2.98 -12.92 -19.80
CA GLN A 51 3.14 -13.94 -18.77
C GLN A 51 2.09 -15.03 -18.91
N LEU A 52 2.48 -16.26 -18.59
CA LEU A 52 1.57 -17.39 -18.38
C LEU A 52 1.37 -17.60 -16.87
N VAL A 53 0.11 -17.70 -16.44
CA VAL A 53 -0.26 -18.05 -15.06
C VAL A 53 -1.06 -19.34 -15.11
N SER A 54 -0.71 -20.33 -14.30
CA SER A 54 -1.45 -21.57 -14.18
C SER A 54 -2.02 -21.75 -12.78
N ARG A 55 -3.19 -22.39 -12.68
CA ARG A 55 -3.84 -22.80 -11.44
C ARG A 55 -3.96 -24.32 -11.41
N GLY A 56 -3.57 -24.95 -10.30
CA GLY A 56 -3.65 -26.40 -10.09
C GLY A 56 -2.44 -27.19 -10.64
N ASP A 57 -2.66 -28.49 -10.89
CA ASP A 57 -1.61 -29.45 -11.26
C ASP A 57 -0.99 -29.23 -12.65
N ALA A 58 -1.54 -28.32 -13.45
CA ALA A 58 -0.96 -27.87 -14.71
C ALA A 58 0.21 -26.90 -14.46
N SER A 59 1.21 -27.30 -13.68
CA SER A 59 2.40 -26.50 -13.43
C SER A 59 3.10 -26.14 -14.75
N PRO A 60 3.69 -24.92 -14.90
CA PRO A 60 4.59 -24.60 -16.01
C PRO A 60 5.71 -25.63 -16.23
N ALA A 61 6.04 -26.41 -15.20
CA ALA A 61 6.95 -27.55 -15.27
C ALA A 61 6.47 -28.64 -16.25
N ASN A 62 5.15 -28.83 -16.43
CA ASN A 62 4.58 -29.83 -17.33
C ASN A 62 4.70 -29.46 -18.82
N ILE A 63 5.04 -28.20 -19.13
CA ILE A 63 5.18 -27.67 -20.50
C ILE A 63 6.67 -27.52 -20.88
N GLY A 64 7.62 -27.96 -20.03
CA GLY A 64 9.06 -27.89 -20.29
C GLY A 64 9.65 -26.47 -20.34
N ALA A 65 8.86 -25.45 -19.98
CA ALA A 65 9.26 -24.05 -20.00
C ALA A 65 9.81 -23.63 -18.63
N ASN A 66 11.02 -24.07 -18.30
CA ASN A 66 11.68 -23.70 -17.03
C ASN A 66 12.16 -22.25 -16.97
N THR A 67 12.09 -21.51 -18.09
CA THR A 67 12.41 -20.10 -18.17
C THR A 67 11.24 -19.28 -18.69
N HIS A 68 11.16 -18.01 -18.27
CA HIS A 68 10.14 -17.07 -18.71
C HIS A 68 10.22 -16.84 -20.23
N SER A 69 11.42 -16.73 -20.78
CA SER A 69 11.69 -16.65 -22.22
C SER A 69 11.07 -17.81 -23.01
N LYS A 70 11.16 -19.05 -22.50
CA LYS A 70 10.50 -20.21 -23.11
C LYS A 70 8.98 -20.14 -23.01
N GLN A 71 8.42 -19.64 -21.90
CA GLN A 71 6.98 -19.42 -21.79
C GLN A 71 6.49 -18.41 -22.84
N MET A 72 7.25 -17.34 -23.07
CA MET A 72 6.92 -16.33 -24.07
C MET A 72 6.99 -16.88 -25.50
N ALA A 73 7.99 -17.70 -25.80
CA ALA A 73 8.06 -18.42 -27.07
C ALA A 73 6.87 -19.38 -27.25
N GLN A 74 6.47 -20.10 -26.19
CA GLN A 74 5.32 -21.00 -26.23
C GLN A 74 4.00 -20.26 -26.47
N LEU A 75 3.80 -19.10 -25.81
CA LEU A 75 2.64 -18.24 -26.05
C LEU A 75 2.58 -17.80 -27.52
N SER A 76 3.71 -17.43 -28.10
CA SER A 76 3.79 -17.09 -29.52
C SER A 76 3.40 -18.28 -30.42
N GLN A 77 3.85 -19.50 -30.09
CA GLN A 77 3.48 -20.71 -30.82
C GLN A 77 1.98 -21.05 -30.71
N TRP A 78 1.33 -20.70 -29.60
CA TRP A 78 -0.12 -20.84 -29.42
C TRP A 78 -0.94 -19.75 -30.13
N GLY A 79 -0.29 -18.81 -30.80
CA GLY A 79 -0.94 -17.74 -31.56
C GLY A 79 -1.19 -16.45 -30.78
N PHE A 80 -0.68 -16.33 -29.55
CA PHE A 80 -0.68 -15.04 -28.86
C PHE A 80 0.37 -14.12 -29.47
N ARG A 81 0.03 -12.84 -29.65
CA ARG A 81 1.03 -11.81 -29.94
C ARG A 81 1.92 -11.63 -28.71
N VAL A 82 3.23 -11.55 -28.92
CA VAL A 82 4.22 -11.19 -27.90
C VAL A 82 5.03 -9.99 -28.40
N SER A 83 5.68 -9.24 -27.51
CA SER A 83 6.48 -8.09 -27.92
C SER A 83 7.65 -8.50 -28.82
N ASN A 84 7.81 -7.83 -29.96
CA ASN A 84 8.98 -8.00 -30.86
C ASN A 84 10.29 -7.51 -30.22
N GLU A 85 10.20 -6.66 -29.18
CA GLU A 85 11.36 -6.14 -28.46
C GLU A 85 11.77 -7.04 -27.28
N LEU A 86 11.16 -8.23 -27.12
CA LEU A 86 11.54 -9.16 -26.05
C LEU A 86 12.96 -9.71 -26.30
N GLN A 87 13.84 -9.56 -25.31
CA GLN A 87 15.21 -10.03 -25.39
C GLN A 87 15.67 -10.63 -24.06
N VAL A 88 16.40 -11.76 -24.13
CA VAL A 88 17.13 -12.31 -22.99
C VAL A 88 18.52 -11.67 -22.96
N VAL A 89 18.88 -11.11 -21.81
CA VAL A 89 20.15 -10.43 -21.55
C VAL A 89 20.79 -11.00 -20.28
N LYS A 90 22.11 -10.89 -20.16
CA LYS A 90 22.88 -11.42 -19.03
C LYS A 90 23.64 -10.32 -18.31
N GLY A 91 23.44 -10.24 -16.99
CA GLY A 91 24.11 -9.25 -16.15
C GLY A 91 23.54 -7.84 -16.28
N THR A 92 23.97 -6.97 -15.37
CA THR A 92 23.42 -5.62 -15.22
C THR A 92 23.74 -4.71 -16.41
N GLU A 93 24.93 -4.83 -16.99
CA GLU A 93 25.38 -3.98 -18.11
C GLU A 93 24.49 -4.18 -19.35
N GLU A 94 24.25 -5.43 -19.75
CA GLU A 94 23.38 -5.73 -20.89
C GLU A 94 21.92 -5.30 -20.64
N VAL A 95 21.44 -5.37 -19.39
CA VAL A 95 20.12 -4.85 -19.01
C VAL A 95 20.03 -3.34 -19.21
N ILE A 96 21.05 -2.59 -18.78
CA ILE A 96 21.11 -1.14 -18.97
C ILE A 96 21.16 -0.79 -20.46
N ASP A 97 21.99 -1.49 -21.24
CA ASP A 97 22.11 -1.25 -22.67
C ASP A 97 20.84 -1.62 -23.44
N TYR A 98 20.13 -2.67 -23.02
CA TYR A 98 18.79 -2.97 -23.53
C TYR A 98 17.83 -1.80 -23.27
N CYS A 99 17.79 -1.27 -22.04
CA CYS A 99 16.91 -0.15 -21.69
C CYS A 99 17.22 1.11 -22.50
N ARG A 100 18.51 1.42 -22.71
CA ARG A 100 18.93 2.57 -23.55
C ARG A 100 18.45 2.43 -24.99
N ARG A 101 18.71 1.28 -25.63
CA ARG A 101 18.27 1.03 -27.01
C ARG A 101 16.74 1.03 -27.16
N LEU A 102 16.02 0.51 -26.18
CA LEU A 102 14.55 0.55 -26.20
C LEU A 102 14.03 1.98 -26.05
N ASN A 103 14.67 2.82 -25.24
CA ASN A 103 14.32 4.23 -25.11
C ASN A 103 14.55 5.00 -26.42
N GLU A 104 15.65 4.74 -27.14
CA GLU A 104 15.92 5.35 -28.45
C GLU A 104 14.89 4.94 -29.52
N LYS A 105 14.41 3.69 -29.46
CA LYS A 105 13.38 3.18 -30.36
C LYS A 105 11.94 3.62 -30.01
N ARG A 106 11.73 4.17 -28.81
CA ARG A 106 10.41 4.39 -28.20
C ARG A 106 9.41 5.04 -29.16
N ASP A 107 9.81 6.15 -29.79
CA ASP A 107 8.93 6.94 -30.65
C ASP A 107 8.59 6.23 -31.97
N GLY A 108 9.35 5.19 -32.34
CA GLY A 108 9.15 4.42 -33.57
C GLY A 108 8.29 3.16 -33.43
N LEU A 109 7.83 2.80 -32.22
CA LEU A 109 7.13 1.53 -31.98
C LEU A 109 5.65 1.53 -32.44
N GLY A 110 5.06 2.70 -32.69
CA GLY A 110 3.65 2.83 -33.08
C GLY A 110 2.63 2.59 -31.95
N TYR A 111 3.11 2.46 -30.71
CA TYR A 111 2.31 2.42 -29.49
C TYR A 111 3.12 2.98 -28.31
N ASP A 112 2.42 3.42 -27.26
CA ASP A 112 3.07 3.98 -26.08
C ASP A 112 3.71 2.88 -25.22
N ILE A 113 4.95 3.12 -24.81
CA ILE A 113 5.62 2.44 -23.69
C ILE A 113 6.13 3.46 -22.68
N ASP A 114 6.15 3.08 -21.41
CA ASP A 114 6.61 3.91 -20.29
C ASP A 114 7.93 3.40 -19.66
N GLY A 115 8.52 2.35 -20.25
CA GLY A 115 9.75 1.72 -19.78
C GLY A 115 9.92 0.28 -20.26
N ALA A 116 10.86 -0.41 -19.63
CA ALA A 116 11.09 -1.84 -19.78
C ALA A 116 10.71 -2.59 -18.49
N VAL A 117 10.20 -3.82 -18.61
CA VAL A 117 10.02 -4.71 -17.45
C VAL A 117 11.14 -5.75 -17.46
N ILE A 118 12.00 -5.70 -16.46
CA ILE A 118 13.11 -6.62 -16.28
C ILE A 118 12.63 -7.74 -15.36
N LYS A 119 12.79 -9.00 -15.78
CA LYS A 119 12.37 -10.18 -15.02
C LYS A 119 13.51 -11.18 -14.94
N VAL A 120 13.66 -11.84 -13.79
CA VAL A 120 14.53 -13.01 -13.67
C VAL A 120 14.01 -14.10 -14.62
N ASP A 121 14.86 -14.60 -15.52
CA ASP A 121 14.40 -15.55 -16.55
C ASP A 121 14.12 -16.95 -15.98
N ASP A 122 14.84 -17.39 -14.95
CA ASP A 122 14.62 -18.70 -14.31
C ASP A 122 13.37 -18.69 -13.42
N LEU A 123 12.38 -19.53 -13.75
CA LEU A 123 11.13 -19.63 -13.00
C LEU A 123 11.27 -20.29 -11.62
N ARG A 124 12.33 -21.06 -11.37
CA ARG A 124 12.67 -21.55 -10.04
C ARG A 124 13.05 -20.38 -9.12
N LEU A 125 13.91 -19.49 -9.61
CA LEU A 125 14.32 -18.29 -8.87
C LEU A 125 13.15 -17.33 -8.64
N GLN A 126 12.21 -17.20 -9.59
CA GLN A 126 11.00 -16.39 -9.36
C GLN A 126 10.17 -16.92 -8.17
N ARG A 127 10.01 -18.25 -8.06
CA ARG A 127 9.29 -18.88 -6.94
C ARG A 127 10.00 -18.68 -5.61
N GLU A 128 11.33 -18.82 -5.60
CA GLU A 128 12.17 -18.65 -4.42
C GLU A 128 12.18 -17.19 -3.93
N LEU A 129 12.29 -16.22 -4.86
CA LEU A 129 12.26 -14.80 -4.53
C LEU A 129 10.88 -14.35 -4.02
N GLY A 130 9.80 -14.93 -4.55
CA GLY A 130 8.45 -14.68 -4.10
C GLY A 130 7.95 -13.26 -4.37
N PHE A 131 7.04 -12.78 -3.51
CA PHE A 131 6.33 -11.52 -3.65
C PHE A 131 6.38 -10.73 -2.34
N VAL A 132 6.45 -9.41 -2.44
CA VAL A 132 6.00 -8.51 -1.38
C VAL A 132 4.50 -8.23 -1.58
N ALA A 133 3.84 -7.57 -0.61
CA ALA A 133 2.39 -7.36 -0.61
C ALA A 133 1.78 -6.79 -1.91
N ARG A 134 2.55 -6.06 -2.73
CA ARG A 134 2.07 -5.40 -3.95
C ARG A 134 2.85 -5.72 -5.22
N ALA A 135 3.95 -6.46 -5.13
CA ALA A 135 4.86 -6.65 -6.27
C ALA A 135 5.72 -7.91 -6.14
N PRO A 136 6.14 -8.53 -7.26
CA PRO A 136 7.14 -9.60 -7.24
C PRO A 136 8.52 -9.06 -6.86
N ARG A 137 9.33 -9.88 -6.16
CA ARG A 137 10.75 -9.56 -5.87
C ARG A 137 11.68 -9.85 -7.05
N TRP A 138 11.20 -10.62 -8.02
CA TRP A 138 11.94 -11.10 -9.19
C TRP A 138 11.73 -10.27 -10.47
N ALA A 139 10.99 -9.16 -10.38
CA ALA A 139 10.79 -8.26 -11.52
C ALA A 139 10.74 -6.79 -11.10
N ILE A 140 11.19 -5.92 -11.99
CA ILE A 140 11.18 -4.47 -11.81
C ILE A 140 10.80 -3.76 -13.10
N ALA A 141 10.01 -2.69 -13.00
CA ALA A 141 9.74 -1.80 -14.11
C ALA A 141 10.79 -0.68 -14.15
N PHE A 142 11.70 -0.73 -15.12
CA PHE A 142 12.64 0.34 -15.41
C PHE A 142 11.94 1.41 -16.25
N LYS A 143 11.49 2.49 -15.60
CA LYS A 143 10.78 3.59 -16.26
C LYS A 143 11.74 4.50 -17.01
N PHE A 144 11.34 4.93 -18.20
CA PHE A 144 12.07 5.97 -18.92
C PHE A 144 11.88 7.33 -18.24
N PRO A 145 12.81 8.28 -18.44
CA PRO A 145 12.61 9.65 -17.99
C PRO A 145 11.24 10.17 -18.43
N ALA A 146 10.44 10.60 -17.44
CA ALA A 146 9.14 11.19 -17.72
C ALA A 146 9.33 12.49 -18.53
N GLN A 147 8.44 12.75 -19.47
CA GLN A 147 8.41 14.03 -20.16
C GLN A 147 8.14 15.13 -19.14
N GLU A 148 9.06 16.08 -19.04
CA GLU A 148 8.90 17.28 -18.23
C GLU A 148 8.26 18.37 -19.09
N GLN A 149 7.39 19.16 -18.48
CA GLN A 149 6.81 20.35 -19.10
C GLN A 149 6.92 21.50 -18.12
N THR A 150 7.12 22.71 -18.64
CA THR A 150 7.14 23.92 -17.83
C THR A 150 5.77 24.56 -17.84
N THR A 151 5.35 25.08 -16.69
CA THR A 151 4.09 25.83 -16.57
C THR A 151 4.17 26.81 -15.41
N ARG A 152 3.25 27.76 -15.34
CA ARG A 152 3.19 28.74 -14.26
C ARG A 152 2.53 28.17 -13.02
N LEU A 153 3.10 28.43 -11.85
CA LEU A 153 2.48 28.17 -10.55
C LEU A 153 1.54 29.32 -10.20
N ASN A 154 0.23 29.10 -10.36
CA ASN A 154 -0.79 30.13 -10.13
C ASN A 154 -1.10 30.32 -8.65
N ASP A 155 -1.17 29.23 -7.87
CA ASP A 155 -1.44 29.29 -6.43
C ASP A 155 -0.98 28.00 -5.72
N VAL A 156 -1.03 27.99 -4.39
CA VAL A 156 -0.81 26.78 -3.58
C VAL A 156 -1.93 26.62 -2.56
N GLU A 157 -2.60 25.47 -2.61
CA GLU A 157 -3.61 25.09 -1.63
C GLU A 157 -3.08 24.05 -0.64
N PHE A 158 -3.56 24.09 0.59
CA PHE A 158 -3.18 23.16 1.65
C PHE A 158 -4.31 22.20 1.95
N GLN A 159 -4.17 20.95 1.50
CA GLN A 159 -5.17 19.91 1.70
C GLN A 159 -4.92 19.15 2.99
N VAL A 160 -5.98 18.91 3.77
CA VAL A 160 -5.91 18.16 5.03
C VAL A 160 -6.33 16.72 4.76
N GLY A 161 -5.40 15.79 4.88
CA GLY A 161 -5.64 14.36 4.71
C GLY A 161 -6.27 13.69 5.93
N ARG A 162 -6.57 12.39 5.80
CA ARG A 162 -7.19 11.54 6.84
C ARG A 162 -6.55 11.66 8.23
N THR A 163 -5.23 11.59 8.30
CA THR A 163 -4.48 11.61 9.56
C THR A 163 -4.12 13.03 9.99
N GLY A 164 -4.78 14.04 9.44
CA GLY A 164 -4.49 15.45 9.66
C GLY A 164 -3.31 15.99 8.85
N ALA A 165 -2.60 15.16 8.08
CA ALA A 165 -1.48 15.57 7.23
C ALA A 165 -1.85 16.73 6.30
N ILE A 166 -1.09 17.81 6.38
CA ILE A 166 -1.31 19.01 5.57
C ILE A 166 -0.38 18.95 4.36
N THR A 167 -0.98 18.65 3.21
CA THR A 167 -0.25 18.48 1.95
C THR A 167 -0.38 19.74 1.11
N PRO A 168 0.72 20.43 0.78
CA PRO A 168 0.70 21.52 -0.18
C PRO A 168 0.51 21.00 -1.60
N VAL A 169 -0.46 21.56 -2.31
CA VAL A 169 -0.83 21.22 -3.69
C VAL A 169 -0.73 22.48 -4.54
N ALA A 170 0.19 22.44 -5.51
CA ALA A 170 0.35 23.48 -6.50
C ALA A 170 -0.84 23.50 -7.47
N ARG A 171 -1.44 24.68 -7.63
CA ARG A 171 -2.41 25.01 -8.68
C ARG A 171 -1.65 25.62 -9.85
N LEU A 172 -1.69 24.94 -10.99
CA LEU A 172 -0.86 25.25 -12.15
C LEU A 172 -1.69 25.82 -13.27
N GLU A 173 -1.07 26.65 -14.10
CA GLU A 173 -1.60 26.96 -15.41
C GLU A 173 -1.74 25.64 -16.20
N PRO A 174 -2.92 25.33 -16.79
CA PRO A 174 -3.14 24.04 -17.43
C PRO A 174 -2.13 23.76 -18.55
N VAL A 175 -1.38 22.67 -18.42
CA VAL A 175 -0.36 22.26 -19.40
C VAL A 175 -0.53 20.79 -19.78
N SER A 176 -0.26 20.43 -21.04
CA SER A 176 -0.35 19.04 -21.49
C SER A 176 0.94 18.29 -21.19
N VAL A 177 0.89 17.26 -20.34
CA VAL A 177 2.03 16.39 -20.02
C VAL A 177 1.69 14.95 -20.40
N ALA A 178 2.43 14.38 -21.37
CA ALA A 178 2.17 13.04 -21.89
C ALA A 178 0.69 12.83 -22.28
N GLY A 179 0.11 13.80 -23.00
CA GLY A 179 -1.27 13.78 -23.52
C GLY A 179 -2.37 14.08 -22.48
N VAL A 180 -2.04 14.32 -21.22
CA VAL A 180 -3.01 14.68 -20.18
C VAL A 180 -2.81 16.12 -19.73
N THR A 181 -3.89 16.90 -19.70
CA THR A 181 -3.87 18.24 -19.10
C THR A 181 -3.67 18.12 -17.59
N VAL A 182 -2.56 18.66 -17.11
CA VAL A 182 -2.22 18.77 -15.69
C VAL A 182 -2.48 20.21 -15.25
N SER A 183 -3.31 20.37 -14.23
CA SER A 183 -3.56 21.64 -13.54
C SER A 183 -3.18 21.61 -12.07
N ASN A 184 -2.73 20.46 -11.55
CA ASN A 184 -2.37 20.27 -10.15
C ASN A 184 -1.13 19.41 -10.03
N ALA A 185 -0.24 19.75 -9.09
CA ALA A 185 0.92 18.94 -8.74
C ALA A 185 1.15 18.95 -7.22
N THR A 186 1.69 17.86 -6.68
CA THR A 186 2.09 17.82 -5.27
C THR A 186 3.40 18.58 -5.06
N LEU A 187 3.48 19.31 -3.94
CA LEU A 187 4.71 19.90 -3.39
C LEU A 187 5.25 19.09 -2.20
N HIS A 188 4.68 17.91 -1.94
CA HIS A 188 5.03 16.98 -0.85
C HIS A 188 4.82 17.54 0.57
N ASN A 189 5.61 18.50 1.02
CA ASN A 189 5.61 19.04 2.38
C ASN A 189 6.33 20.41 2.46
N ALA A 190 6.36 21.02 3.65
CA ALA A 190 7.00 22.31 3.88
C ALA A 190 8.51 22.31 3.60
N ASP A 191 9.20 21.23 3.96
CA ASP A 191 10.66 21.11 3.76
C ASP A 191 11.00 21.03 2.26
N GLU A 192 10.15 20.39 1.45
CA GLU A 192 10.29 20.34 -0.01
C GLU A 192 10.05 21.70 -0.67
N ILE A 193 9.06 22.48 -0.19
CA ILE A 193 8.86 23.87 -0.63
C ILE A 193 10.12 24.70 -0.36
N ALA A 194 10.69 24.58 0.84
CA ALA A 194 11.92 25.27 1.22
C ALA A 194 13.13 24.81 0.38
N ARG A 195 13.26 23.50 0.14
CA ARG A 195 14.33 22.91 -0.70
C ARG A 195 14.27 23.39 -2.14
N LEU A 196 13.06 23.48 -2.72
CA LEU A 196 12.84 23.96 -4.08
C LEU A 196 12.96 25.49 -4.18
N GLY A 197 12.84 26.23 -3.08
CA GLY A 197 12.79 27.69 -3.09
C GLY A 197 11.64 28.24 -3.93
N VAL A 198 10.55 27.48 -4.07
CA VAL A 198 9.44 27.78 -4.99
C VAL A 198 8.52 28.85 -4.42
N MET A 199 8.08 29.77 -5.29
CA MET A 199 7.21 30.90 -4.98
C MET A 199 6.00 30.89 -5.91
N ILE A 200 4.85 31.38 -5.42
CA ILE A 200 3.65 31.57 -6.25
C ILE A 200 3.98 32.59 -7.33
N GLY A 201 3.69 32.25 -8.59
CA GLY A 201 4.04 33.02 -9.78
C GLY A 201 5.19 32.43 -10.59
N ASP A 202 6.00 31.55 -9.99
CA ASP A 202 7.15 30.92 -10.66
C ASP A 202 6.76 30.08 -11.88
N THR A 203 7.65 30.03 -12.87
CA THR A 203 7.63 28.98 -13.87
C THR A 203 8.29 27.72 -13.29
N VAL A 204 7.53 26.62 -13.23
CA VAL A 204 7.95 25.35 -12.64
C VAL A 204 7.99 24.25 -13.68
N ALA A 205 9.03 23.41 -13.62
CA ALA A 205 9.09 22.17 -14.38
C ALA A 205 8.32 21.09 -13.61
N ILE A 206 7.32 20.51 -14.26
CA ILE A 206 6.50 19.44 -13.73
C ILE A 206 6.74 18.15 -14.50
N ARG A 207 6.61 17.03 -13.79
CA ARG A 207 6.64 15.70 -14.39
C ARG A 207 5.58 14.81 -13.77
N ARG A 208 5.13 13.80 -14.52
CA ARG A 208 4.26 12.75 -13.99
C ARG A 208 5.14 11.61 -13.48
N ALA A 209 5.22 11.44 -12.16
CA ALA A 209 5.92 10.31 -11.58
C ALA A 209 5.13 9.01 -11.87
N GLY A 210 5.76 8.07 -12.57
CA GLY A 210 5.16 6.78 -12.92
C GLY A 210 3.84 6.87 -13.70
N ASP A 211 3.65 7.95 -14.48
CA ASP A 211 2.41 8.25 -15.23
C ASP A 211 1.14 8.37 -14.39
N VAL A 212 1.24 8.69 -13.09
CA VAL A 212 0.06 8.84 -12.21
C VAL A 212 -0.01 10.23 -11.60
N ILE A 213 0.91 10.57 -10.69
CA ILE A 213 0.82 11.80 -9.87
C ILE A 213 1.79 12.85 -10.41
N PRO A 214 1.32 14.04 -10.81
CA PRO A 214 2.19 15.15 -11.17
C PRO A 214 2.90 15.72 -9.93
N GLN A 215 4.19 16.00 -10.07
CA GLN A 215 5.01 16.66 -9.06
C GLN A 215 5.84 17.79 -9.67
N VAL A 216 6.11 18.82 -8.88
CA VAL A 216 7.08 19.86 -9.22
C VAL A 216 8.49 19.30 -9.04
N VAL A 217 9.36 19.52 -10.02
CA VAL A 217 10.73 18.97 -10.03
C VAL A 217 11.76 20.04 -9.72
N ARG A 218 11.61 21.20 -10.36
CA ARG A 218 12.49 22.37 -10.22
C ARG A 218 11.77 23.65 -10.61
N VAL A 219 12.31 24.76 -10.15
CA VAL A 219 11.90 26.12 -10.50
C VAL A 219 12.84 26.66 -11.57
N GLN A 220 12.32 27.42 -12.53
CA GLN A 220 13.14 28.22 -13.44
C GLN A 220 13.40 29.59 -12.80
N GLU A 221 14.38 29.67 -11.90
CA GLU A 221 14.65 30.87 -11.11
C GLU A 221 14.97 32.10 -11.98
N GLU A 222 15.56 31.88 -13.15
CA GLU A 222 15.90 32.90 -14.14
C GLU A 222 14.67 33.59 -14.75
N GLU A 223 13.51 32.92 -14.72
CA GLU A 223 12.22 33.43 -15.24
C GLU A 223 11.30 33.92 -14.12
N ARG A 224 11.78 34.01 -12.88
CA ARG A 224 10.97 34.43 -11.73
C ARG A 224 10.46 35.86 -11.94
N PRO A 225 9.14 36.09 -11.92
CA PRO A 225 8.62 37.43 -12.06
C PRO A 225 8.82 38.24 -10.77
N ASP A 226 8.95 39.56 -10.89
CA ASP A 226 9.17 40.48 -9.75
C ASP A 226 8.01 40.47 -8.74
N ASP A 227 6.82 40.02 -9.14
CA ASP A 227 5.62 39.92 -8.30
C ASP A 227 5.44 38.54 -7.64
N ALA A 228 6.45 37.67 -7.72
CA ALA A 228 6.41 36.35 -7.10
C ALA A 228 6.24 36.43 -5.57
N ARG A 229 5.37 35.58 -5.01
CA ARG A 229 5.02 35.59 -3.57
C ARG A 229 5.51 34.32 -2.87
N ALA A 230 6.10 34.47 -1.70
CA ALA A 230 6.52 33.34 -0.89
C ALA A 230 5.31 32.46 -0.49
N ILE A 231 5.48 31.15 -0.53
CA ILE A 231 4.46 30.21 -0.04
C ILE A 231 4.56 30.18 1.49
N VAL A 232 3.51 30.66 2.16
CA VAL A 232 3.42 30.64 3.62
C VAL A 232 2.64 29.38 4.05
N PHE A 233 3.31 28.49 4.77
CA PHE A 233 2.64 27.33 5.35
C PHE A 233 1.67 27.80 6.45
N PRO A 234 0.42 27.32 6.50
CA PRO A 234 -0.54 27.80 7.47
C PRO A 234 -0.12 27.46 8.90
N GLU A 235 -0.36 28.39 9.84
CA GLU A 235 -0.17 28.16 11.28
C GLU A 235 -1.37 27.43 11.92
N ARG A 236 -2.55 27.53 11.28
CA ARG A 236 -3.81 26.92 11.70
C ARG A 236 -4.45 26.15 10.56
N CYS A 237 -5.16 25.08 10.90
CA CYS A 237 -5.78 24.20 9.92
C CYS A 237 -6.77 24.99 9.05
N PRO A 238 -6.63 24.99 7.70
CA PRO A 238 -7.47 25.79 6.81
C PRO A 238 -8.94 25.33 6.77
N VAL A 239 -9.26 24.20 7.42
CA VAL A 239 -10.62 23.61 7.44
C VAL A 239 -11.31 23.80 8.79
N CYS A 240 -10.60 23.66 9.90
CA CYS A 240 -11.22 23.65 11.25
C CYS A 240 -10.55 24.61 12.25
N ASP A 241 -9.60 25.42 11.78
CA ASP A 241 -8.85 26.42 12.57
C ASP A 241 -8.06 25.87 13.78
N SER A 242 -8.03 24.55 13.93
CA SER A 242 -7.22 23.88 14.96
C SER A 242 -5.72 24.10 14.73
N GLN A 243 -4.94 24.02 15.80
CA GLN A 243 -3.50 24.19 15.73
C GLN A 243 -2.86 23.18 14.77
N ILE A 244 -1.87 23.64 14.02
CA ILE A 244 -1.01 22.77 13.23
C ILE A 244 0.20 22.40 14.07
N GLU A 245 0.46 21.11 14.19
CA GLU A 245 1.59 20.56 14.93
C GLU A 245 2.50 19.75 14.01
N ARG A 246 3.81 19.86 14.25
CA ARG A 246 4.84 19.04 13.61
C ARG A 246 5.58 18.35 14.73
N LEU A 247 5.34 17.03 14.86
CA LEU A 247 5.95 16.22 15.91
C LEU A 247 7.47 16.10 15.67
N GLU A 248 8.22 15.99 16.76
CA GLU A 248 9.68 15.88 16.71
C GLU A 248 10.10 14.62 15.93
N GLY A 249 11.01 14.78 14.96
CA GLY A 249 11.42 13.71 14.05
C GLY A 249 10.54 13.53 12.81
N GLU A 250 9.42 14.26 12.69
CA GLU A 250 8.53 14.17 11.54
C GLU A 250 8.65 15.37 10.57
N VAL A 251 8.58 15.07 9.28
CA VAL A 251 8.60 16.07 8.19
C VAL A 251 7.19 16.65 7.94
N VAL A 252 6.15 15.88 8.26
CA VAL A 252 4.76 16.22 7.90
C VAL A 252 4.08 17.01 9.02
N ALA A 253 3.64 18.22 8.71
CA ALA A 253 2.79 19.03 9.58
C ALA A 253 1.34 18.49 9.57
N ARG A 254 0.68 18.50 10.72
CA ARG A 254 -0.66 17.90 10.89
C ARG A 254 -1.61 18.82 11.64
N CYS A 255 -2.88 18.75 11.27
CA CYS A 255 -3.99 19.31 12.02
C CYS A 255 -4.25 18.49 13.30
N SER A 256 -4.13 19.12 14.47
CA SER A 256 -4.42 18.49 15.77
C SER A 256 -5.93 18.29 16.04
N GLY A 257 -6.78 18.85 15.18
CA GLY A 257 -8.24 18.83 15.32
C GLY A 257 -8.91 17.45 15.26
N GLY A 258 -8.21 16.37 14.92
CA GLY A 258 -8.73 14.99 14.96
C GLY A 258 -10.18 14.86 14.45
N LEU A 259 -11.06 14.30 15.30
CA LEU A 259 -12.49 14.11 15.00
C LEU A 259 -13.29 15.42 14.86
N TYR A 260 -12.81 16.54 15.41
CA TYR A 260 -13.44 17.85 15.21
C TYR A 260 -13.21 18.37 13.78
N CYS A 261 -12.10 17.98 13.15
CA CYS A 261 -11.79 18.41 11.79
C CYS A 261 -12.70 17.72 10.75
N ALA A 262 -13.56 18.49 10.08
CA ALA A 262 -14.44 17.97 9.03
C ALA A 262 -13.67 17.29 7.88
N ALA A 263 -12.49 17.79 7.50
CA ALA A 263 -11.67 17.14 6.48
C ALA A 263 -11.15 15.77 6.92
N GLN A 264 -10.68 15.64 8.17
CA GLN A 264 -10.27 14.34 8.71
C GLN A 264 -11.44 13.36 8.78
N ARG A 265 -12.64 13.83 9.21
CA ARG A 265 -13.86 13.01 9.18
C ARG A 265 -14.20 12.53 7.77
N LYS A 266 -14.23 13.43 6.78
CA LYS A 266 -14.50 13.11 5.37
C LYS A 266 -13.51 12.08 4.83
N GLU A 267 -12.22 12.30 5.02
CA GLU A 267 -11.17 11.38 4.56
C GLU A 267 -11.14 10.05 5.32
N ALA A 268 -11.50 10.03 6.61
CA ALA A 268 -11.66 8.81 7.39
C ALA A 268 -12.83 7.98 6.86
N LEU A 269 -13.97 8.60 6.56
CA LEU A 269 -15.13 7.94 5.95
C LEU A 269 -14.82 7.43 4.54
N LYS A 270 -14.08 8.21 3.72
CA LYS A 270 -13.63 7.76 2.38
C LYS A 270 -12.74 6.52 2.48
N HIS A 271 -11.83 6.51 3.44
CA HIS A 271 -10.97 5.35 3.71
C HIS A 271 -11.77 4.15 4.18
N PHE A 272 -12.67 4.35 5.14
CA PHE A 272 -13.55 3.31 5.69
C PHE A 272 -14.42 2.65 4.61
N ALA A 273 -14.98 3.46 3.71
CA ALA A 273 -15.78 3.02 2.56
C ALA A 273 -14.96 2.43 1.41
N GLY A 274 -13.63 2.62 1.41
CA GLY A 274 -12.78 2.27 0.28
C GLY A 274 -12.77 0.77 -0.03
N ARG A 275 -12.47 0.42 -1.30
CA ARG A 275 -12.50 -0.96 -1.80
C ARG A 275 -11.69 -1.99 -1.01
N ARG A 276 -10.58 -1.56 -0.39
CA ARG A 276 -9.73 -2.44 0.42
C ARG A 276 -10.13 -2.47 1.91
N ALA A 277 -11.02 -1.57 2.32
CA ALA A 277 -11.58 -1.47 3.67
C ALA A 277 -12.93 -2.19 3.72
N LEU A 278 -14.07 -1.50 3.77
CA LEU A 278 -15.38 -2.17 3.73
C LEU A 278 -16.02 -2.27 2.35
N ASP A 279 -15.45 -1.64 1.31
CA ASP A 279 -15.96 -1.69 -0.08
C ASP A 279 -17.44 -1.31 -0.19
N ILE A 280 -17.80 -0.15 0.36
CA ILE A 280 -19.18 0.34 0.36
C ILE A 280 -19.47 1.00 -0.99
N ASP A 281 -20.01 0.21 -1.91
CA ASP A 281 -20.38 0.69 -3.24
C ASP A 281 -21.43 1.80 -3.18
N GLY A 282 -21.21 2.86 -3.96
CA GLY A 282 -22.10 4.04 -4.00
C GLY A 282 -21.78 5.13 -2.98
N LEU A 283 -20.96 4.86 -1.95
CA LEU A 283 -20.53 5.87 -0.98
C LEU A 283 -19.30 6.67 -1.49
N GLY A 284 -19.55 7.49 -2.51
CA GLY A 284 -18.52 8.34 -3.12
C GLY A 284 -18.20 9.62 -2.36
N GLU A 285 -17.08 10.26 -2.72
CA GLU A 285 -16.58 11.51 -2.12
C GLU A 285 -17.66 12.60 -1.97
N LYS A 286 -18.39 12.90 -3.05
CA LYS A 286 -19.43 13.93 -3.05
C LYS A 286 -20.59 13.63 -2.09
N LEU A 287 -20.88 12.36 -1.87
CA LEU A 287 -21.93 11.95 -0.95
C LEU A 287 -21.45 12.05 0.50
N ILE A 288 -20.23 11.57 0.77
CA ILE A 288 -19.57 11.75 2.09
C ILE A 288 -19.50 13.24 2.45
N ASP A 289 -19.12 14.10 1.50
CA ASP A 289 -19.10 15.54 1.70
C ASP A 289 -20.48 16.06 2.14
N ALA A 290 -21.53 15.68 1.41
CA ALA A 290 -22.89 16.10 1.69
C ALA A 290 -23.42 15.60 3.06
N LEU A 291 -23.03 14.38 3.46
CA LEU A 291 -23.39 13.76 4.74
C LEU A 291 -22.71 14.46 5.92
N VAL A 292 -21.41 14.73 5.80
CA VAL A 292 -20.62 15.41 6.84
C VAL A 292 -21.02 16.88 6.97
N GLU A 293 -21.24 17.59 5.86
CA GLU A 293 -21.65 19.00 5.88
C GLU A 293 -23.02 19.24 6.52
N ARG A 294 -23.89 18.23 6.51
CA ARG A 294 -25.19 18.27 7.17
C ARG A 294 -25.14 17.72 8.60
N ASP A 295 -23.96 17.31 9.08
CA ASP A 295 -23.74 16.58 10.33
C ASP A 295 -24.66 15.34 10.49
N TRP A 296 -25.03 14.71 9.37
CA TRP A 296 -25.79 13.45 9.37
C TRP A 296 -24.91 12.26 9.77
N VAL A 297 -23.60 12.36 9.51
CA VAL A 297 -22.60 11.34 9.83
C VAL A 297 -21.43 12.02 10.52
N LYS A 298 -21.12 11.60 11.75
CA LYS A 298 -20.00 12.10 12.55
C LYS A 298 -18.95 11.03 12.76
N THR A 299 -19.39 9.79 12.90
CA THR A 299 -18.56 8.59 13.03
C THR A 299 -18.91 7.59 11.94
N PRO A 300 -18.04 6.61 11.65
CA PRO A 300 -18.37 5.54 10.71
C PRO A 300 -19.61 4.73 11.09
N ALA A 301 -19.92 4.62 12.40
CA ALA A 301 -21.10 3.89 12.87
C ALA A 301 -22.42 4.54 12.39
N ASP A 302 -22.45 5.87 12.28
CA ASP A 302 -23.65 6.60 11.85
C ASP A 302 -24.08 6.25 10.40
N LEU A 303 -23.14 5.75 9.58
CA LEU A 303 -23.44 5.29 8.22
C LEU A 303 -24.50 4.20 8.21
N PHE A 304 -24.44 3.28 9.18
CA PHE A 304 -25.34 2.12 9.23
C PHE A 304 -26.72 2.44 9.82
N GLY A 305 -26.94 3.69 10.25
CA GLY A 305 -28.24 4.23 10.65
C GLY A 305 -28.92 5.10 9.58
N LEU A 306 -28.36 5.18 8.36
CA LEU A 306 -28.92 5.99 7.28
C LEU A 306 -30.14 5.31 6.64
N GLU A 307 -31.24 6.05 6.54
CA GLU A 307 -32.48 5.61 5.90
C GLU A 307 -32.55 6.07 4.43
N ALA A 308 -33.11 5.23 3.57
CA ALA A 308 -33.16 5.48 2.12
C ALA A 308 -33.99 6.72 1.78
N GLU A 309 -35.07 6.96 2.53
CA GLU A 309 -35.97 8.11 2.38
C GLU A 309 -35.21 9.42 2.60
N ARG A 310 -34.42 9.47 3.68
CA ARG A 310 -33.61 10.64 4.05
C ARG A 310 -32.46 10.86 3.06
N LEU A 311 -31.82 9.79 2.61
CA LEU A 311 -30.77 9.86 1.58
C LEU A 311 -31.29 10.43 0.25
N ALA A 312 -32.55 10.16 -0.11
CA ALA A 312 -33.16 10.67 -1.33
C ALA A 312 -33.36 12.20 -1.34
N GLU A 313 -33.24 12.87 -0.19
CA GLU A 313 -33.26 14.34 -0.10
C GLU A 313 -31.94 14.98 -0.56
N LEU A 314 -30.87 14.19 -0.70
CA LEU A 314 -29.55 14.72 -1.06
C LEU A 314 -29.44 15.02 -2.57
N PRO A 315 -28.71 16.09 -2.95
CA PRO A 315 -28.49 16.40 -4.35
C PRO A 315 -27.81 15.24 -5.09
N ARG A 316 -28.39 14.82 -6.23
CA ARG A 316 -27.97 13.68 -7.07
C ARG A 316 -28.25 12.29 -6.47
N MET A 317 -29.03 12.21 -5.39
CA MET A 317 -29.60 10.96 -4.89
C MET A 317 -31.06 10.85 -5.34
N GLY A 318 -31.42 9.71 -5.92
CA GLY A 318 -32.81 9.32 -6.17
C GLY A 318 -33.20 8.14 -5.28
N GLN A 319 -34.47 7.76 -5.33
CA GLN A 319 -34.99 6.62 -4.54
C GLN A 319 -34.17 5.34 -4.77
N LYS A 320 -33.92 4.97 -6.03
CA LYS A 320 -33.16 3.77 -6.37
C LYS A 320 -31.70 3.82 -5.91
N SER A 321 -31.00 4.94 -6.09
CA SER A 321 -29.60 5.06 -5.65
C SER A 321 -29.47 5.06 -4.13
N SER A 322 -30.46 5.61 -3.43
CA SER A 322 -30.53 5.62 -1.97
C SER A 322 -30.76 4.21 -1.41
N GLN A 323 -31.70 3.46 -2.00
CA GLN A 323 -31.93 2.06 -1.66
C GLN A 323 -30.68 1.21 -1.92
N ASN A 324 -30.04 1.38 -3.09
CA ASN A 324 -28.80 0.66 -3.41
C ASN A 324 -27.69 0.94 -2.39
N LEU A 325 -27.57 2.18 -1.90
CA LEU A 325 -26.57 2.51 -0.88
C LEU A 325 -26.88 1.85 0.47
N VAL A 326 -28.15 1.85 0.90
CA VAL A 326 -28.54 1.17 2.15
C VAL A 326 -28.28 -0.33 2.05
N VAL A 327 -28.55 -0.94 0.90
CA VAL A 327 -28.19 -2.35 0.64
C VAL A 327 -26.68 -2.56 0.70
N ALA A 328 -25.88 -1.71 0.04
CA ALA A 328 -24.42 -1.81 0.08
C ALA A 328 -23.85 -1.64 1.51
N LEU A 329 -24.46 -0.76 2.32
CA LEU A 329 -24.11 -0.60 3.75
C LEU A 329 -24.44 -1.86 4.56
N ASP A 330 -25.58 -2.51 4.29
CA ASP A 330 -25.94 -3.75 4.97
C ASP A 330 -25.02 -4.91 4.57
N GLU A 331 -24.71 -5.06 3.28
CA GLU A 331 -23.76 -6.05 2.76
C GLU A 331 -22.35 -5.85 3.35
N ALA A 332 -21.91 -4.59 3.51
CA ALA A 332 -20.61 -4.25 4.09
C ALA A 332 -20.46 -4.60 5.58
N LYS A 333 -21.55 -4.97 6.27
CA LYS A 333 -21.48 -5.43 7.67
C LYS A 333 -20.75 -6.76 7.79
N ALA A 334 -20.84 -7.62 6.78
CA ALA A 334 -20.08 -8.86 6.69
C ALA A 334 -18.69 -8.56 6.12
N THR A 335 -17.64 -8.69 6.95
CA THR A 335 -16.26 -8.36 6.55
C THR A 335 -15.26 -9.37 7.14
N THR A 336 -13.96 -9.05 7.06
CA THR A 336 -12.90 -9.81 7.74
C THR A 336 -12.21 -8.94 8.79
N LEU A 337 -11.63 -9.55 9.83
CA LEU A 337 -10.91 -8.81 10.87
C LEU A 337 -9.80 -7.92 10.28
N ALA A 338 -9.06 -8.42 9.29
CA ALA A 338 -8.02 -7.66 8.59
C ALA A 338 -8.57 -6.40 7.91
N ARG A 339 -9.70 -6.52 7.20
CA ARG A 339 -10.35 -5.40 6.53
C ARG A 339 -10.95 -4.41 7.52
N PHE A 340 -11.52 -4.90 8.61
CA PHE A 340 -12.05 -4.08 9.69
C PHE A 340 -10.94 -3.26 10.37
N VAL A 341 -9.85 -3.89 10.80
CA VAL A 341 -8.68 -3.21 11.40
C VAL A 341 -8.09 -2.19 10.43
N PHE A 342 -7.99 -2.52 9.14
CA PHE A 342 -7.57 -1.57 8.13
C PHE A 342 -8.54 -0.39 8.02
N ALA A 343 -9.85 -0.63 8.01
CA ALA A 343 -10.90 0.39 7.89
C ALA A 343 -10.89 1.42 9.04
N LEU A 344 -10.48 1.01 10.25
CA LEU A 344 -10.33 1.91 11.41
C LEU A 344 -9.32 3.04 11.17
N GLY A 345 -8.42 2.89 10.19
CA GLY A 345 -7.52 3.96 9.76
C GLY A 345 -6.44 4.29 10.79
N ILE A 346 -6.04 3.31 11.62
CA ILE A 346 -4.97 3.44 12.61
C ILE A 346 -3.68 3.90 11.91
N ARG A 347 -2.99 4.85 12.53
CA ARG A 347 -1.78 5.45 11.96
C ARG A 347 -0.68 4.40 11.73
N GLU A 348 0.00 4.50 10.58
CA GLU A 348 1.00 3.54 10.06
C GLU A 348 0.48 2.11 9.80
N VAL A 349 -0.79 1.81 10.11
CA VAL A 349 -1.37 0.49 9.84
C VAL A 349 -1.89 0.45 8.41
N GLY A 350 -1.06 -0.07 7.52
CA GLY A 350 -1.44 -0.39 6.14
C GLY A 350 -2.22 -1.71 6.05
N GLU A 351 -2.63 -2.07 4.83
CA GLU A 351 -3.37 -3.32 4.55
C GLU A 351 -2.59 -4.58 4.97
N ALA A 352 -1.28 -4.64 4.68
CA ALA A 352 -0.44 -5.77 5.07
C ALA A 352 -0.29 -5.87 6.59
N THR A 353 -0.03 -4.74 7.25
CA THR A 353 0.06 -4.66 8.71
C THR A 353 -1.25 -5.07 9.38
N ALA A 354 -2.39 -4.59 8.88
CA ALA A 354 -3.71 -4.98 9.40
C ALA A 354 -3.95 -6.49 9.24
N ALA A 355 -3.54 -7.09 8.11
CA ALA A 355 -3.63 -8.52 7.90
C ALA A 355 -2.70 -9.32 8.83
N ASN A 356 -1.49 -8.83 9.09
CA ASN A 356 -0.55 -9.46 10.03
C ASN A 356 -1.07 -9.38 11.48
N LEU A 357 -1.58 -8.21 11.90
CA LEU A 357 -2.23 -8.04 13.21
C LEU A 357 -3.43 -8.98 13.36
N ALA A 358 -4.32 -9.02 12.37
CA ALA A 358 -5.50 -9.90 12.40
C ALA A 358 -5.10 -11.38 12.46
N ARG A 359 -4.07 -11.79 11.71
CA ARG A 359 -3.57 -13.17 11.72
C ARG A 359 -2.90 -13.55 13.05
N HIS A 360 -2.14 -12.62 13.63
CA HIS A 360 -1.39 -12.86 14.86
C HIS A 360 -2.30 -12.93 16.09
N PHE A 361 -3.30 -12.05 16.18
CA PHE A 361 -4.18 -11.97 17.35
C PHE A 361 -5.49 -12.77 17.20
N GLY A 362 -5.96 -13.01 15.97
CA GLY A 362 -7.16 -13.80 15.62
C GLY A 362 -8.51 -13.19 15.98
N THR A 363 -8.60 -12.51 17.13
CA THR A 363 -9.79 -11.81 17.62
C THR A 363 -9.53 -10.32 17.79
N LEU A 364 -10.58 -9.51 17.69
CA LEU A 364 -10.45 -8.07 17.92
C LEU A 364 -10.12 -7.77 19.39
N GLU A 365 -10.70 -8.52 20.32
CA GLU A 365 -10.50 -8.38 21.76
C GLU A 365 -9.03 -8.61 22.15
N ALA A 366 -8.37 -9.64 21.60
CA ALA A 366 -6.96 -9.91 21.85
C ALA A 366 -6.08 -8.75 21.35
N LEU A 367 -6.35 -8.25 20.13
CA LEU A 367 -5.64 -7.11 19.56
C LEU A 367 -5.84 -5.83 20.40
N MET A 368 -7.07 -5.58 20.88
CA MET A 368 -7.38 -4.41 21.71
C MET A 368 -6.74 -4.48 23.11
N ALA A 369 -6.48 -5.68 23.62
CA ALA A 369 -5.86 -5.91 24.92
C ALA A 369 -4.32 -5.89 24.88
N ALA A 370 -3.71 -6.08 23.71
CA ALA A 370 -2.27 -6.23 23.54
C ALA A 370 -1.44 -5.05 24.11
N ASP A 371 -0.34 -5.40 24.76
CA ASP A 371 0.71 -4.43 25.14
C ASP A 371 1.64 -4.13 23.96
N ARG A 372 2.61 -3.24 24.17
CA ARG A 372 3.51 -2.80 23.08
C ARG A 372 4.43 -3.94 22.67
N GLU A 373 4.90 -4.72 23.62
CA GLU A 373 5.79 -5.85 23.42
C GLU A 373 5.13 -6.94 22.57
N ALA A 374 3.87 -7.27 22.83
CA ALA A 374 3.10 -8.21 22.00
C ALA A 374 2.86 -7.68 20.59
N LEU A 375 2.59 -6.38 20.45
CA LEU A 375 2.43 -5.74 19.14
C LEU A 375 3.73 -5.77 18.32
N GLU A 376 4.89 -5.53 18.96
CA GLU A 376 6.21 -5.60 18.32
C GLU A 376 6.62 -7.02 17.91
N ALA A 377 5.97 -8.06 18.45
CA ALA A 377 6.21 -9.44 18.06
C ALA A 377 5.54 -9.81 16.72
N VAL A 378 4.67 -8.95 16.19
CA VAL A 378 3.99 -9.16 14.92
C VAL A 378 4.93 -8.85 13.76
N GLU A 379 4.92 -9.72 12.74
CA GLU A 379 5.68 -9.52 11.51
C GLU A 379 5.39 -8.14 10.88
N ASP A 380 6.45 -7.42 10.52
CA ASP A 380 6.43 -6.05 9.99
C ASP A 380 5.86 -4.97 10.94
N VAL A 381 5.79 -5.23 12.26
CA VAL A 381 5.37 -4.24 13.26
C VAL A 381 6.56 -3.78 14.11
N GLY A 382 7.04 -2.58 13.83
CA GLY A 382 8.08 -1.91 14.63
C GLY A 382 7.50 -1.09 15.80
N PRO A 383 8.38 -0.52 16.65
CA PRO A 383 7.97 0.21 17.87
C PRO A 383 7.06 1.42 17.61
N ILE A 384 7.21 2.08 16.46
CA ILE A 384 6.34 3.21 16.06
C ILE A 384 4.90 2.73 15.81
N VAL A 385 4.75 1.66 15.04
CA VAL A 385 3.44 1.08 14.71
C VAL A 385 2.80 0.52 15.97
N ALA A 386 3.55 -0.23 16.78
CA ALA A 386 3.08 -0.75 18.07
C ALA A 386 2.59 0.37 19.00
N ALA A 387 3.33 1.48 19.10
CA ALA A 387 2.90 2.63 19.89
C ALA A 387 1.59 3.26 19.38
N HIS A 388 1.42 3.39 18.06
CA HIS A 388 0.19 3.93 17.48
C HIS A 388 -1.01 3.00 17.71
N VAL A 389 -0.86 1.70 17.48
CA VAL A 389 -1.91 0.70 17.71
C VAL A 389 -2.30 0.67 19.19
N HIS A 390 -1.32 0.58 20.08
CA HIS A 390 -1.56 0.55 21.52
C HIS A 390 -2.27 1.83 22.01
N THR A 391 -1.82 3.00 21.53
CA THR A 391 -2.43 4.28 21.91
C THR A 391 -3.86 4.39 21.38
N PHE A 392 -4.11 3.96 20.14
CA PHE A 392 -5.44 4.01 19.51
C PHE A 392 -6.49 3.25 20.33
N PHE A 393 -6.21 2.01 20.76
CA PHE A 393 -7.16 1.20 21.52
C PHE A 393 -7.32 1.62 22.99
N ARG A 394 -6.44 2.49 23.52
CA ARG A 394 -6.57 3.06 24.87
C ARG A 394 -7.41 4.33 24.90
N GLN A 395 -7.71 4.93 23.75
CA GLN A 395 -8.56 6.11 23.66
C GLN A 395 -10.04 5.72 23.77
N PRO A 396 -10.80 6.26 24.76
CA PRO A 396 -12.20 5.87 24.98
C PRO A 396 -13.09 6.02 23.76
N HIS A 397 -12.98 7.15 23.04
CA HIS A 397 -13.81 7.43 21.86
C HIS A 397 -13.62 6.41 20.71
N ASN A 398 -12.43 5.85 20.54
CA ASN A 398 -12.19 4.81 19.54
C ASN A 398 -12.88 3.50 19.95
N ARG A 399 -12.84 3.16 21.24
CA ARG A 399 -13.53 1.96 21.76
C ARG A 399 -15.04 2.11 21.67
N GLU A 400 -15.57 3.28 21.96
CA GLU A 400 -16.99 3.62 21.77
C GLU A 400 -17.41 3.49 20.31
N THR A 401 -16.60 4.01 19.38
CA THR A 401 -16.86 3.88 17.93
C THR A 401 -16.84 2.43 17.47
N ILE A 402 -15.85 1.64 17.93
CA ILE A 402 -15.76 0.20 17.64
C ILE A 402 -16.99 -0.53 18.17
N GLN A 403 -17.42 -0.23 19.40
CA GLN A 403 -18.61 -0.84 19.98
C GLN A 403 -19.87 -0.47 19.19
N ALA A 404 -20.05 0.81 18.83
CA ALA A 404 -21.18 1.25 18.01
C ALA A 404 -21.22 0.57 16.64
N LEU A 405 -20.05 0.30 16.03
CA LEU A 405 -19.95 -0.48 14.79
C LEU A 405 -20.40 -1.94 14.99
N ARG A 406 -20.00 -2.59 16.09
CA ARG A 406 -20.47 -3.94 16.42
C ARG A 406 -21.97 -3.96 16.68
N ASP A 407 -22.48 -2.98 17.41
CA ASP A 407 -23.91 -2.84 17.72
C ASP A 407 -24.74 -2.57 16.45
N ALA A 408 -24.15 -1.91 15.45
CA ALA A 408 -24.74 -1.73 14.11
C ALA A 408 -24.74 -3.02 13.26
N GLY A 409 -24.15 -4.12 13.75
CA GLY A 409 -24.19 -5.45 13.13
C GLY A 409 -22.95 -5.83 12.32
N LEU A 410 -21.84 -5.07 12.42
CA LEU A 410 -20.60 -5.46 11.76
C LEU A 410 -20.06 -6.75 12.40
N HIS A 411 -19.70 -7.71 11.55
CA HIS A 411 -19.24 -9.01 11.97
C HIS A 411 -18.19 -9.58 11.00
N TRP A 412 -17.37 -10.47 11.51
CA TRP A 412 -16.32 -11.19 10.79
C TRP A 412 -16.12 -12.55 11.44
N GLU A 413 -15.52 -13.47 10.71
CA GLU A 413 -15.04 -14.72 11.29
C GLU A 413 -13.78 -14.44 12.10
N GLU A 414 -13.81 -14.82 13.37
CA GLU A 414 -12.64 -14.83 14.23
C GLU A 414 -11.93 -16.17 14.12
N ALA A 415 -10.61 -16.13 14.08
CA ALA A 415 -9.80 -17.33 14.16
C ALA A 415 -9.40 -17.52 15.62
N GLU A 416 -9.66 -18.70 16.18
CA GLU A 416 -8.88 -19.15 17.32
C GLU A 416 -7.44 -19.29 16.80
N VAL A 417 -6.58 -18.34 17.16
CA VAL A 417 -5.15 -18.57 17.05
C VAL A 417 -4.89 -19.66 18.07
N GLU A 418 -4.75 -20.90 17.59
CA GLU A 418 -4.06 -21.92 18.38
C GLU A 418 -2.71 -21.30 18.71
N SER A 419 -2.59 -20.75 19.91
CA SER A 419 -1.31 -20.64 20.57
C SER A 419 -0.77 -22.06 20.50
N GLY A 420 0.19 -22.28 19.59
CA GLY A 420 0.98 -23.50 19.61
C GLY A 420 1.45 -23.74 21.05
N PRO A 421 1.75 -24.99 21.44
CA PRO A 421 2.17 -25.26 22.80
C PRO A 421 3.21 -24.22 23.21
N THR A 422 3.05 -23.64 24.40
CA THR A 422 3.99 -22.69 25.00
C THR A 422 4.88 -23.43 26.00
N PRO A 423 5.65 -24.47 25.60
CA PRO A 423 6.39 -25.30 26.54
C PRO A 423 7.48 -24.51 27.27
N LEU A 424 7.81 -23.31 26.78
CA LEU A 424 8.85 -22.46 27.34
C LEU A 424 8.28 -21.30 28.17
N GLU A 425 6.98 -21.30 28.47
CA GLU A 425 6.37 -20.26 29.30
C GLU A 425 7.07 -20.13 30.67
N GLY A 426 7.40 -18.90 31.04
CA GLY A 426 8.13 -18.59 32.27
C GLY A 426 9.64 -18.84 32.23
N GLN A 427 10.18 -19.43 31.16
CA GLN A 427 11.61 -19.66 31.01
C GLN A 427 12.32 -18.43 30.43
N THR A 428 13.52 -18.13 30.94
CA THR A 428 14.37 -17.06 30.38
C THR A 428 15.51 -17.66 29.56
N TRP A 429 15.60 -17.33 28.28
CA TRP A 429 16.60 -17.82 27.35
C TRP A 429 17.56 -16.71 26.93
N VAL A 430 18.80 -17.06 26.59
CA VAL A 430 19.80 -16.11 26.08
C VAL A 430 20.43 -16.69 24.82
N LEU A 431 20.54 -15.88 23.76
CA LEU A 431 21.25 -16.24 22.53
C LEU A 431 22.58 -15.48 22.49
N THR A 432 23.69 -16.19 22.24
CA THR A 432 25.02 -15.60 22.11
C THR A 432 25.82 -16.26 20.99
N GLY A 433 26.73 -15.52 20.36
CA GLY A 433 27.44 -15.97 19.16
C GLY A 433 26.65 -15.75 17.86
N THR A 434 27.28 -16.09 16.74
CA THR A 434 26.69 -16.13 15.39
C THR A 434 26.16 -17.53 15.10
N MET A 435 24.98 -17.62 14.47
CA MET A 435 24.35 -18.87 14.07
C MET A 435 24.42 -19.00 12.53
N GLU A 436 24.65 -20.20 12.02
CA GLU A 436 24.82 -20.48 10.59
C GLU A 436 23.48 -20.63 9.84
N SER A 437 22.48 -21.19 10.49
CA SER A 437 21.21 -21.60 9.88
C SER A 437 20.11 -20.55 9.99
N MET A 438 20.22 -19.60 10.92
CA MET A 438 19.28 -18.49 11.08
C MET A 438 19.93 -17.28 11.76
N THR A 439 19.29 -16.12 11.64
CA THR A 439 19.69 -14.93 12.39
C THR A 439 19.29 -15.02 13.87
N ARG A 440 20.01 -14.28 14.73
CA ARG A 440 19.64 -14.17 16.16
C ARG A 440 18.24 -13.63 16.39
N ASP A 441 17.77 -12.74 15.53
CA ASP A 441 16.44 -12.13 15.67
C ASP A 441 15.34 -13.13 15.27
N GLU A 442 15.57 -13.98 14.25
CA GLU A 442 14.70 -15.11 13.93
C GLU A 442 14.65 -16.14 15.08
N GLY A 443 15.82 -16.51 15.64
CA GLY A 443 15.88 -17.42 16.80
C GLY A 443 15.17 -16.85 18.04
N LYS A 444 15.29 -15.54 18.25
CA LYS A 444 14.56 -14.82 19.31
C LYS A 444 13.05 -14.86 19.08
N ALA A 445 12.60 -14.56 17.86
CA ALA A 445 11.18 -14.58 17.51
C ALA A 445 10.56 -15.97 17.70
N ARG A 446 11.26 -17.04 17.28
CA ARG A 446 10.81 -18.43 17.45
C ARG A 446 10.71 -18.85 18.93
N LEU A 447 11.70 -18.48 19.75
CA LEU A 447 11.63 -18.71 21.20
C LEU A 447 10.46 -17.96 21.86
N GLN A 448 10.23 -16.71 21.45
CA GLN A 448 9.12 -15.91 21.96
C GLN A 448 7.76 -16.48 21.54
N ALA A 449 7.65 -17.02 20.32
CA ALA A 449 6.46 -17.71 19.84
C ALA A 449 6.11 -18.97 20.67
N LEU A 450 7.11 -19.60 21.29
CA LEU A 450 6.96 -20.76 22.19
C LEU A 450 6.82 -20.37 23.68
N GLY A 451 6.69 -19.07 23.99
CA GLY A 451 6.46 -18.54 25.34
C GLY A 451 7.71 -18.18 26.15
N ALA A 452 8.91 -18.29 25.60
CA ALA A 452 10.15 -17.94 26.32
C ALA A 452 10.42 -16.43 26.38
N LYS A 453 11.00 -15.97 27.49
CA LYS A 453 11.56 -14.63 27.63
C LYS A 453 13.02 -14.61 27.17
N VAL A 454 13.34 -13.88 26.10
CA VAL A 454 14.73 -13.77 25.62
C VAL A 454 15.43 -12.55 26.26
N ALA A 455 16.51 -12.79 27.00
CA ALA A 455 17.29 -11.77 27.70
C ALA A 455 18.67 -11.54 27.06
N GLY A 456 19.22 -10.33 27.23
CA GLY A 456 20.56 -9.98 26.68
C GLY A 456 21.75 -10.44 27.52
N SER A 457 21.53 -10.89 28.75
CA SER A 457 22.56 -11.23 29.74
C SER A 457 22.20 -12.50 30.50
N VAL A 458 23.21 -13.31 30.85
CA VAL A 458 23.04 -14.54 31.62
C VAL A 458 22.96 -14.24 33.12
N SER A 459 21.96 -14.81 33.79
CA SER A 459 21.76 -14.73 35.25
C SER A 459 21.45 -16.11 35.82
N LYS A 460 21.39 -16.25 37.15
CA LYS A 460 20.94 -17.51 37.80
C LYS A 460 19.50 -17.90 37.47
N LYS A 461 18.70 -16.98 36.90
CA LYS A 461 17.31 -17.23 36.48
C LYS A 461 17.21 -17.60 35.00
N THR A 462 18.32 -17.59 34.27
CA THR A 462 18.35 -18.03 32.88
C THR A 462 18.19 -19.54 32.85
N ALA A 463 17.17 -20.02 32.13
CA ALA A 463 16.89 -21.43 31.93
C ALA A 463 17.92 -22.06 30.99
N CYS A 464 18.20 -21.41 29.85
CA CYS A 464 19.16 -21.94 28.88
C CYS A 464 19.88 -20.82 28.09
N LEU A 465 21.13 -21.09 27.71
CA LEU A 465 21.94 -20.29 26.80
C LEU A 465 22.14 -21.08 25.49
N VAL A 466 21.77 -20.50 24.36
CA VAL A 466 22.12 -21.02 23.03
C VAL A 466 23.44 -20.37 22.61
N ALA A 467 24.45 -21.19 22.37
CA ALA A 467 25.81 -20.77 22.01
C ALA A 467 26.11 -21.09 20.55
N GLY A 468 26.16 -20.06 19.71
CA GLY A 468 26.68 -20.13 18.35
C GLY A 468 28.20 -19.92 18.28
N GLU A 469 28.75 -19.83 17.07
CA GLU A 469 30.16 -19.53 16.87
C GLU A 469 30.56 -18.21 17.58
N ALA A 470 31.73 -18.21 18.22
CA ALA A 470 32.24 -17.08 19.00
C ALA A 470 31.34 -16.63 20.19
N ALA A 471 30.65 -17.55 20.86
CA ALA A 471 29.79 -17.31 22.04
C ALA A 471 30.43 -16.52 23.21
N GLY A 472 31.77 -16.48 23.29
CA GLY A 472 32.53 -15.51 24.08
C GLY A 472 32.25 -15.50 25.59
N SER A 473 32.30 -14.33 26.22
CA SER A 473 32.23 -14.14 27.68
C SER A 473 30.91 -14.56 28.35
N LYS A 474 29.82 -14.69 27.56
CA LYS A 474 28.51 -15.14 28.07
C LYS A 474 28.46 -16.65 28.25
N LEU A 475 29.18 -17.42 27.43
CA LEU A 475 29.34 -18.87 27.58
C LEU A 475 30.02 -19.19 28.92
N THR A 476 31.18 -18.57 29.16
CA THR A 476 31.91 -18.73 30.43
C THR A 476 31.06 -18.33 31.64
N ARG A 477 30.20 -17.32 31.49
CA ARG A 477 29.31 -16.88 32.57
C ARG A 477 28.17 -17.86 32.82
N ALA A 478 27.63 -18.50 31.79
CA ALA A 478 26.61 -19.54 31.93
C ALA A 478 27.18 -20.79 32.63
N GLU A 479 28.37 -21.23 32.23
CA GLU A 479 29.07 -22.36 32.86
C GLU A 479 29.33 -22.11 34.36
N GLN A 480 29.79 -20.91 34.72
CA GLN A 480 30.01 -20.52 36.13
C GLN A 480 28.72 -20.48 36.97
N LEU A 481 27.59 -20.20 36.34
CA LEU A 481 26.29 -20.09 37.01
C LEU A 481 25.49 -21.40 36.98
N GLY A 482 26.01 -22.45 36.32
CA GLY A 482 25.34 -23.74 36.18
C GLY A 482 24.10 -23.69 35.28
N VAL A 483 24.05 -22.74 34.34
CA VAL A 483 22.95 -22.61 33.37
C VAL A 483 23.16 -23.60 32.23
N GLU A 484 22.09 -24.24 31.75
CA GLU A 484 22.15 -25.17 30.61
C GLU A 484 22.65 -24.44 29.36
N VAL A 485 23.64 -25.02 28.67
CA VAL A 485 24.18 -24.48 27.42
C VAL A 485 23.93 -25.49 26.31
N ILE A 486 23.32 -25.05 25.21
CA ILE A 486 23.11 -25.88 24.01
C ILE A 486 23.75 -25.23 22.79
N ASP A 487 24.16 -26.05 21.82
CA ASP A 487 24.64 -25.59 20.52
C ASP A 487 23.48 -25.32 19.55
N GLU A 488 23.80 -24.75 18.39
CA GLU A 488 22.81 -24.41 17.36
C GLU A 488 22.07 -25.64 16.81
N ALA A 489 22.77 -26.77 16.63
CA ALA A 489 22.17 -28.00 16.13
C ALA A 489 21.10 -28.54 17.09
N THR A 490 21.43 -28.62 18.39
CA THR A 490 20.49 -29.04 19.43
C THR A 490 19.33 -28.04 19.58
N PHE A 491 19.60 -26.74 19.41
CA PHE A 491 18.55 -25.71 19.44
C PHE A 491 17.54 -25.89 18.30
N LEU A 492 18.01 -26.19 17.08
CA LEU A 492 17.16 -26.45 15.93
C LEU A 492 16.31 -27.72 16.09
N GLU A 493 16.89 -28.78 16.65
CA GLU A 493 16.16 -30.02 16.95
C GLU A 493 15.03 -29.75 17.95
N ARG A 494 15.33 -29.10 19.08
CA ARG A 494 14.32 -28.77 20.09
C ARG A 494 13.24 -27.83 19.56
N LEU A 495 13.61 -26.83 18.74
CA LEU A 495 12.64 -25.96 18.07
C LEU A 495 11.69 -26.76 17.17
N ALA A 496 12.23 -27.68 16.37
CA ALA A 496 11.43 -28.51 15.48
C ALA A 496 10.46 -29.42 16.25
N ASP A 497 10.86 -29.91 17.42
CA ASP A 497 10.00 -30.74 18.28
C ASP A 497 8.90 -29.89 18.95
N TRP A 498 9.24 -28.73 19.50
CA TRP A 498 8.26 -27.82 20.12
C TRP A 498 7.26 -27.25 19.11
N GLU A 499 7.71 -26.97 17.88
CA GLU A 499 6.84 -26.44 16.82
C GLU A 499 5.94 -27.50 16.17
N LYS A 500 6.30 -28.79 16.24
CA LYS A 500 5.47 -29.88 15.72
C LYS A 500 4.31 -30.25 16.65
N GLY A 501 4.45 -29.99 17.95
CA GLY A 501 3.51 -30.37 18.99
C GLY A 501 3.43 -31.89 19.19
N ASP A 502 3.31 -32.35 20.43
CA ASP A 502 2.97 -33.74 20.76
C ASP A 502 1.66 -34.13 20.05
N ARG A 503 1.77 -34.70 18.84
CA ARG A 503 0.67 -35.40 18.14
C ARG A 503 0.71 -36.91 18.33
N ASP A 504 1.72 -37.42 19.00
CA ASP A 504 1.81 -38.83 19.38
C ASP A 504 1.99 -38.85 20.89
N HIS A 505 0.91 -39.10 21.64
CA HIS A 505 0.83 -39.87 22.91
C HIS A 505 -0.60 -39.69 23.46
N GLY A 506 -1.55 -40.39 22.83
CA GLY A 506 -2.93 -40.57 23.27
C GLY A 506 -3.43 -41.93 22.84
#